data_AF-A0A2G5SYZ2-F1
#
_entry.id   AF-A0A2G5SYZ2-F1
#
_cell.length_a   1.000
_cell.length_b   1.000
_cell.length_c   1.000
_cell.angle_alpha   90.00
_cell.angle_beta   90.00
_cell.angle_gamma   90.00
#
_symmetry.space_group_name_H-M   'P 1'
#
loop_
_entity.id
_entity.type
_entity.pdbx_description
1 polymer ?
#
loop_
_entity_poly.entity_id
_entity_poly.type
_entity_poly.pdbx_seq_one_letter_code
_entity_poly.pdbx_strand_id
1 'polypeptide(L)'
;MMILRSCTLILATAVLVYSFPKPVQNVDLAAVNTFLSSLAASDKRTDSLVTLNYQNMASKKNPDHDNAKDNLFTKVDNSVMETATYLCIANLQPYFQLDSDTAIATDDSNYATAVDNFLTNFMNTDAVKQAFTFLQAQGVLTNDNSAFRQKLYNLWFAPYARNQVAGTNGFKVVFNGEATGKTINRFANWYGFYLMEAAKIFDYHGWFTKINVSHELGTGQPCDVHL
;
A
#
# COMPACT_ATOMS: atom_id res chain seq x y z
N MET A 1 2.25 8.49 10.99
CA MET A 1 1.75 7.38 10.17
C MET A 1 0.25 7.56 10.04
N MET A 2 -0.26 7.79 8.82
CA MET A 2 -1.71 7.88 8.59
C MET A 2 -2.21 6.44 8.47
N ILE A 3 -2.83 5.93 9.55
CA ILE A 3 -3.35 4.57 9.60
C ILE A 3 -4.74 4.63 8.97
N LEU A 4 -4.73 4.65 7.64
CA LEU A 4 -5.94 4.64 6.80
C LEU A 4 -6.43 3.20 6.68
N ARG A 5 -7.75 3.00 6.79
CA ARG A 5 -8.41 1.69 6.54
C ARG A 5 -8.18 1.22 5.12
N SER A 6 -7.97 2.17 4.22
CA SER A 6 -7.88 1.94 2.81
C SER A 6 -6.53 2.47 2.33
N CYS A 7 -5.68 1.63 1.73
CA CYS A 7 -4.44 2.07 1.10
C CYS A 7 -4.66 2.95 -0.16
N THR A 8 -5.85 3.54 -0.28
CA THR A 8 -6.46 4.12 -1.48
C THR A 8 -5.83 5.44 -1.91
N LEU A 9 -5.15 6.13 -1.01
CA LEU A 9 -4.37 7.32 -1.33
C LEU A 9 -3.11 7.03 -2.17
N ILE A 10 -2.51 5.84 -2.04
CA ILE A 10 -1.42 5.38 -2.92
C ILE A 10 -1.98 4.79 -4.24
N LEU A 11 -3.19 4.25 -4.20
CA LEU A 11 -3.85 3.59 -5.34
C LEU A 11 -4.27 4.56 -6.45
N ALA A 12 -4.70 5.77 -6.10
CA ALA A 12 -5.22 6.72 -7.09
C ALA A 12 -4.13 7.45 -7.89
N THR A 13 -2.91 7.62 -7.34
CA THR A 13 -1.77 8.18 -8.07
C THR A 13 -1.12 7.16 -9.02
N ALA A 14 -1.02 5.88 -8.62
CA ALA A 14 -0.46 4.83 -9.46
C ALA A 14 -1.29 4.55 -10.72
N VAL A 15 -2.63 4.62 -10.62
CA VAL A 15 -3.55 4.42 -11.76
C VAL A 15 -3.43 5.55 -12.80
N LEU A 16 -3.12 6.78 -12.37
CA LEU A 16 -3.02 7.93 -13.28
C LEU A 16 -1.72 7.97 -14.09
N VAL A 17 -0.62 7.42 -13.56
CA VAL A 17 0.73 7.62 -14.14
C VAL A 17 1.22 6.45 -14.99
N TYR A 18 0.85 5.20 -14.66
CA TYR A 18 1.56 4.01 -15.19
C TYR A 18 0.78 3.11 -16.17
N SER A 19 -0.52 3.34 -16.42
CA SER A 19 -1.36 2.31 -17.07
C SER A 19 -1.80 2.57 -18.52
N PHE A 20 -1.31 3.60 -19.22
CA PHE A 20 -1.89 3.94 -20.53
C PHE A 20 -0.86 4.19 -21.65
N PRO A 21 -0.96 3.48 -22.79
CA PRO A 21 -0.08 3.64 -23.96
C PRO A 21 -0.30 4.96 -24.73
N LYS A 22 -1.27 5.78 -24.30
CA LYS A 22 -1.38 7.18 -24.68
C LYS A 22 -1.14 8.02 -23.43
N PRO A 23 -0.24 9.03 -23.45
CA PRO A 23 -0.24 10.01 -22.39
C PRO A 23 -1.66 10.58 -22.31
N VAL A 24 -2.26 10.55 -21.12
CA VAL A 24 -3.52 11.27 -20.90
C VAL A 24 -3.17 12.74 -21.08
N GLN A 25 -3.37 13.24 -22.30
CA GLN A 25 -3.14 14.64 -22.61
C GLN A 25 -4.18 15.43 -21.81
N ASN A 26 -3.70 16.31 -20.93
CA ASN A 26 -4.50 17.23 -20.12
C ASN A 26 -5.31 16.56 -19.00
N VAL A 27 -4.67 15.80 -18.10
CA VAL A 27 -5.26 15.51 -16.79
C VAL A 27 -5.45 16.83 -16.04
N ASP A 28 -6.69 17.18 -15.72
CA ASP A 28 -6.98 18.32 -14.85
C ASP A 28 -6.49 18.01 -13.43
N LEU A 29 -5.34 18.59 -13.08
CA LEU A 29 -4.72 18.41 -11.77
C LEU A 29 -5.62 18.90 -10.63
N ALA A 30 -6.43 19.94 -10.86
CA ALA A 30 -7.36 20.43 -9.85
C ALA A 30 -8.49 19.43 -9.60
N ALA A 31 -9.02 18.81 -10.66
CA ALA A 31 -10.01 17.75 -10.55
C ALA A 31 -9.44 16.52 -9.82
N VAL A 32 -8.21 16.11 -10.14
CA VAL A 32 -7.52 15.01 -9.43
C VAL A 32 -7.35 15.35 -7.95
N ASN A 33 -6.83 16.53 -7.62
CA ASN A 33 -6.61 16.93 -6.22
C ASN A 33 -7.92 16.98 -5.43
N THR A 34 -8.99 17.47 -6.05
CA THR A 34 -10.33 17.50 -5.44
C THR A 34 -10.86 16.10 -5.19
N PHE A 35 -10.73 15.21 -6.18
CA PHE A 35 -11.11 13.81 -6.06
C PHE A 35 -10.35 13.11 -4.94
N LEU A 36 -9.01 13.23 -4.92
CA LEU A 36 -8.16 12.61 -3.88
C LEU A 36 -8.49 13.13 -2.49
N SER A 37 -8.73 14.42 -2.33
CA SER A 37 -9.09 15.04 -1.04
C SER A 37 -10.45 14.54 -0.55
N SER A 38 -11.43 14.41 -1.45
CA SER A 38 -12.76 13.88 -1.14
C SER A 38 -12.69 12.39 -0.77
N LEU A 39 -11.89 11.62 -1.51
CA LEU A 39 -11.67 10.21 -1.24
C LEU A 39 -11.04 10.01 0.14
N ALA A 40 -10.02 10.80 0.48
CA ALA A 40 -9.37 10.78 1.79
C ALA A 40 -10.35 11.13 2.92
N ALA A 41 -11.19 12.14 2.72
CA ALA A 41 -12.21 12.54 3.70
C ALA A 41 -13.31 11.48 3.89
N SER A 42 -13.57 10.67 2.87
CA SER A 42 -14.53 9.56 2.95
C SER A 42 -13.98 8.31 3.66
N ASP A 43 -12.65 8.20 3.83
CA ASP A 43 -12.05 7.04 4.47
C ASP A 43 -12.24 7.08 5.99
N LYS A 44 -12.51 5.90 6.56
CA LYS A 44 -12.60 5.75 8.01
C LYS A 44 -11.21 5.49 8.56
N ARG A 45 -10.73 6.38 9.42
CA ARG A 45 -9.43 6.26 10.08
C ARG A 45 -9.39 5.07 11.06
N THR A 46 -8.27 4.33 11.12
CA THR A 46 -8.03 3.25 12.10
C THR A 46 -7.14 3.69 13.27
N ASP A 47 -6.82 4.97 13.41
CA ASP A 47 -5.90 5.43 14.45
C ASP A 47 -6.38 5.07 15.87
N SER A 48 -7.69 5.01 16.13
CA SER A 48 -8.23 4.58 17.43
C SER A 48 -8.20 3.06 17.64
N LEU A 49 -7.93 2.29 16.59
CA LEU A 49 -7.90 0.83 16.58
C LEU A 49 -6.47 0.27 16.67
N VAL A 50 -5.46 1.15 16.64
CA VAL A 50 -4.04 0.75 16.67
C VAL A 50 -3.32 1.52 17.77
N THR A 51 -2.59 0.80 18.62
CA THR A 51 -1.73 1.39 19.64
C THR A 51 -0.27 1.11 19.29
N LEU A 52 0.53 2.18 19.27
CA LEU A 52 1.94 2.16 18.90
C LEU A 52 2.81 2.51 20.10
N ASN A 53 3.89 1.76 20.31
CA ASN A 53 4.97 2.05 21.24
C ASN A 53 6.21 2.50 20.47
N TYR A 54 6.31 3.80 20.23
CA TYR A 54 7.41 4.39 19.46
C TYR A 54 8.78 4.31 20.15
N GLN A 55 8.82 4.13 21.48
CA GLN A 55 10.07 4.04 22.24
C GLN A 55 11.02 5.22 21.93
N ASN A 56 12.29 4.96 21.61
CA ASN A 56 13.31 6.00 21.42
C ASN A 56 13.67 6.23 19.96
N MET A 57 14.48 7.27 19.75
CA MET A 57 14.98 7.64 18.43
C MET A 57 16.02 6.61 17.95
N ALA A 58 15.90 6.14 16.71
CA ALA A 58 16.88 5.26 16.08
C ALA A 58 18.23 5.97 15.92
N SER A 59 19.32 5.21 16.06
CA SER A 59 20.67 5.76 15.93
C SER A 59 21.04 5.98 14.47
N LYS A 60 21.36 7.24 14.12
CA LYS A 60 21.87 7.59 12.78
C LYS A 60 23.31 7.13 12.54
N LYS A 61 24.07 6.86 13.61
CA LYS A 61 25.49 6.47 13.54
C LYS A 61 25.71 4.96 13.63
N ASN A 62 24.78 4.27 14.27
CA ASN A 62 24.82 2.82 14.45
C ASN A 62 23.41 2.26 14.22
N PRO A 63 22.99 2.03 12.96
CA PRO A 63 21.65 1.58 12.61
C PRO A 63 21.27 0.23 13.26
N ASP A 64 22.26 -0.59 13.58
CA ASP A 64 22.07 -1.89 14.22
C ASP A 64 21.88 -1.79 15.75
N HIS A 65 22.04 -0.59 16.33
CA HIS A 65 21.78 -0.39 17.75
C HIS A 65 20.28 -0.30 18.01
N ASP A 66 19.77 -1.30 18.72
CA ASP A 66 18.39 -1.36 19.16
C ASP A 66 18.12 -0.34 20.28
N ASN A 67 17.46 0.76 19.89
CA ASN A 67 16.95 1.79 20.80
C ASN A 67 15.47 1.57 21.17
N ALA A 68 14.86 0.49 20.71
CA ALA A 68 13.44 0.22 20.78
C ALA A 68 13.15 -1.29 20.95
N LYS A 69 13.68 -1.86 22.03
CA LYS A 69 13.59 -3.29 22.42
C LYS A 69 12.22 -3.98 22.40
N ASP A 70 11.14 -3.21 22.46
CA ASP A 70 9.77 -3.73 22.45
C ASP A 70 9.19 -3.63 21.03
N ASN A 71 8.13 -4.37 20.72
CA ASN A 71 7.44 -4.22 19.43
C ASN A 71 6.87 -2.79 19.27
N LEU A 72 6.87 -2.26 18.04
CA LEU A 72 6.18 -1.02 17.70
C LEU A 72 4.67 -1.16 17.87
N PHE A 73 4.08 -2.28 17.45
CA PHE A 73 2.64 -2.52 17.55
C PHE A 73 2.31 -3.25 18.85
N THR A 74 1.71 -2.55 19.82
CA THR A 74 1.29 -3.16 21.09
C THR A 74 -0.17 -3.63 21.08
N LYS A 75 -1.00 -3.05 20.21
CA LYS A 75 -2.38 -3.49 20.00
C LYS A 75 -2.83 -3.14 18.57
N VAL A 76 -3.42 -4.10 17.89
CA VAL A 76 -4.23 -3.90 16.68
C VAL A 76 -5.59 -4.54 16.94
N ASP A 77 -6.65 -3.77 16.88
CA ASP A 77 -8.01 -4.27 17.12
C ASP A 77 -8.40 -5.30 16.05
N ASN A 78 -9.04 -6.40 16.45
CA ASN A 78 -9.44 -7.46 15.53
C ASN A 78 -10.37 -6.98 14.43
N SER A 79 -11.19 -5.94 14.69
CA SER A 79 -12.07 -5.36 13.68
C SER A 79 -11.33 -4.76 12.48
N VAL A 80 -10.02 -4.48 12.60
CA VAL A 80 -9.16 -4.14 11.46
C VAL A 80 -9.00 -5.35 10.57
N MET A 81 -8.56 -6.47 11.16
CA MET A 81 -8.26 -7.72 10.46
C MET A 81 -9.49 -8.38 9.85
N GLU A 82 -10.69 -8.03 10.32
CA GLU A 82 -11.96 -8.54 9.79
C GLU A 82 -12.46 -7.79 8.56
N THR A 83 -11.87 -6.65 8.20
CA THR A 83 -12.29 -5.94 6.99
C THR A 83 -11.77 -6.64 5.73
N ALA A 84 -12.56 -6.63 4.67
CA ALA A 84 -12.23 -7.29 3.40
C ALA A 84 -10.86 -6.86 2.84
N THR A 85 -10.49 -5.58 2.97
CA THR A 85 -9.21 -5.05 2.47
C THR A 85 -8.02 -5.68 3.19
N TYR A 86 -8.02 -5.73 4.52
CA TYR A 86 -6.90 -6.29 5.28
C TYR A 86 -6.86 -7.82 5.20
N LEU A 87 -8.02 -8.49 5.10
CA LEU A 87 -8.07 -9.93 4.82
C LEU A 87 -7.42 -10.26 3.48
N CYS A 88 -7.72 -9.51 2.42
CA CYS A 88 -7.11 -9.77 1.13
C CYS A 88 -5.59 -9.51 1.12
N ILE A 89 -5.11 -8.51 1.86
CA ILE A 89 -3.66 -8.28 2.02
C ILE A 89 -3.00 -9.45 2.76
N ALA A 90 -3.58 -9.86 3.90
CA ALA A 90 -3.05 -10.96 4.71
C ALA A 90 -3.05 -12.30 3.94
N ASN A 91 -4.08 -12.57 3.13
CA ASN A 91 -4.16 -13.79 2.33
C ASN A 91 -3.15 -13.83 1.19
N LEU A 92 -2.72 -12.67 0.68
CA LEU A 92 -1.72 -12.57 -0.38
C LEU A 92 -0.29 -12.62 0.14
N GLN A 93 -0.06 -12.19 1.39
CA GLN A 93 1.27 -12.08 1.98
C GLN A 93 2.12 -13.37 1.89
N PRO A 94 1.59 -14.59 2.12
CA PRO A 94 2.39 -15.81 2.07
C PRO A 94 3.02 -16.11 0.70
N TYR A 95 2.50 -15.52 -0.38
CA TYR A 95 3.01 -15.72 -1.75
C TYR A 95 4.14 -14.75 -2.12
N PHE A 96 4.47 -13.79 -1.25
CA PHE A 96 5.48 -12.77 -1.53
C PHE A 96 6.68 -12.90 -0.59
N GLN A 97 7.79 -13.40 -1.14
CA GLN A 97 9.09 -13.25 -0.51
C GLN A 97 9.58 -11.81 -0.64
N LEU A 98 10.29 -11.30 0.37
CA LEU A 98 10.84 -9.94 0.33
C LEU A 98 11.85 -9.80 -0.82
N ASP A 99 12.72 -10.78 -1.01
CA ASP A 99 13.75 -10.75 -2.06
C ASP A 99 13.16 -10.52 -3.46
N SER A 100 13.59 -9.46 -4.12
CA SER A 100 13.17 -9.11 -5.49
C SER A 100 13.70 -10.07 -6.56
N ASP A 101 14.73 -10.85 -6.25
CA ASP A 101 15.31 -11.84 -7.16
C ASP A 101 14.71 -13.26 -6.95
N THR A 102 13.68 -13.40 -6.12
CA THR A 102 12.87 -14.62 -6.00
C THR A 102 11.59 -14.50 -6.83
N ALA A 103 11.36 -15.46 -7.73
CA ALA A 103 10.19 -15.44 -8.61
C ALA A 103 8.88 -15.49 -7.81
N ILE A 104 7.87 -14.74 -8.27
CA ILE A 104 6.50 -14.86 -7.76
C ILE A 104 5.91 -16.17 -8.31
N ALA A 105 5.30 -16.98 -7.44
CA ALA A 105 4.68 -18.26 -7.80
C ALA A 105 3.35 -18.06 -8.56
N THR A 106 3.41 -17.44 -9.75
CA THR A 106 2.22 -17.14 -10.55
C THR A 106 1.53 -18.38 -11.14
N ASP A 107 2.20 -19.52 -11.12
CA ASP A 107 1.70 -20.83 -11.51
C ASP A 107 0.94 -21.57 -10.39
N ASP A 108 1.01 -21.09 -9.14
CA ASP A 108 0.23 -21.65 -8.02
C ASP A 108 -1.26 -21.29 -8.15
N SER A 109 -2.13 -22.30 -8.17
CA SER A 109 -3.58 -22.11 -8.26
C SER A 109 -4.16 -21.41 -7.02
N ASN A 110 -3.55 -21.56 -5.86
CA ASN A 110 -3.94 -20.84 -4.65
C ASN A 110 -3.55 -19.37 -4.74
N TYR A 111 -2.39 -19.05 -5.33
CA TYR A 111 -2.02 -17.66 -5.62
C TYR A 111 -3.03 -17.03 -6.59
N ALA A 112 -3.38 -17.72 -7.68
CA ALA A 112 -4.38 -17.24 -8.63
C ALA A 112 -5.74 -16.97 -7.95
N THR A 113 -6.16 -17.87 -7.05
CA THR A 113 -7.40 -17.70 -6.25
C THR A 113 -7.31 -16.52 -5.29
N ALA A 114 -6.17 -16.32 -4.62
CA ALA A 114 -5.96 -15.19 -3.72
C ALA A 114 -5.99 -13.84 -4.47
N VAL A 115 -5.39 -13.78 -5.67
CA VAL A 115 -5.44 -12.60 -6.54
C VAL A 115 -6.86 -12.31 -7.03
N ASP A 116 -7.61 -13.33 -7.44
CA ASP A 116 -9.00 -13.17 -7.88
C ASP A 116 -9.89 -12.63 -6.75
N ASN A 117 -9.76 -13.21 -5.55
CA ASN A 117 -10.45 -12.76 -4.35
C ASN A 117 -10.06 -11.32 -3.98
N PHE A 118 -8.78 -10.96 -4.07
CA PHE A 118 -8.33 -9.59 -3.86
C PHE A 118 -9.02 -8.65 -4.85
N LEU A 119 -8.94 -8.92 -6.16
CA LEU A 119 -9.51 -8.01 -7.17
C LEU A 119 -11.03 -7.87 -7.02
N THR A 120 -11.74 -8.94 -6.69
CA THR A 120 -13.19 -8.91 -6.46
C THR A 120 -13.56 -8.04 -5.27
N ASN A 121 -12.90 -8.25 -4.12
CA ASN A 121 -13.17 -7.45 -2.93
C ASN A 121 -12.70 -6.00 -3.10
N PHE A 122 -11.55 -5.81 -3.72
CA PHE A 122 -10.95 -4.50 -3.98
C PHE A 122 -11.85 -3.63 -4.86
N MET A 123 -12.33 -4.17 -5.99
CA MET A 123 -13.28 -3.48 -6.87
C MET A 123 -14.62 -3.15 -6.19
N ASN A 124 -15.01 -3.94 -5.18
CA ASN A 124 -16.24 -3.71 -4.45
C ASN A 124 -16.13 -2.62 -3.37
N THR A 125 -14.93 -2.14 -3.05
CA THR A 125 -14.76 -1.04 -2.09
C THR A 125 -15.29 0.28 -2.64
N ASP A 126 -15.87 1.10 -1.77
CA ASP A 126 -16.43 2.40 -2.16
C ASP A 126 -15.36 3.31 -2.78
N ALA A 127 -14.12 3.22 -2.32
CA ALA A 127 -13.03 4.01 -2.86
C ALA A 127 -12.67 3.63 -4.31
N VAL A 128 -12.65 2.34 -4.63
CA VAL A 128 -12.36 1.87 -5.99
C VAL A 128 -13.53 2.14 -6.93
N LYS A 129 -14.77 2.03 -6.45
CA LYS A 129 -15.97 2.45 -7.19
C LYS A 129 -15.92 3.95 -7.53
N GLN A 130 -15.61 4.79 -6.55
CA GLN A 130 -15.44 6.23 -6.77
C GLN A 130 -14.31 6.53 -7.77
N ALA A 131 -13.17 5.83 -7.67
CA ALA A 131 -12.07 5.97 -8.63
C ALA A 131 -12.48 5.54 -10.04
N PHE A 132 -13.23 4.45 -10.17
CA PHE A 132 -13.74 3.98 -11.46
C PHE A 132 -14.65 5.04 -12.09
N THR A 133 -15.62 5.57 -11.34
CA THR A 133 -16.51 6.65 -11.80
C THR A 133 -15.73 7.92 -12.18
N PHE A 134 -14.75 8.32 -11.38
CA PHE A 134 -13.91 9.48 -11.68
C PHE A 134 -13.13 9.29 -12.99
N LEU A 135 -12.47 8.14 -13.16
CA LEU A 135 -11.68 7.84 -14.36
C LEU A 135 -12.54 7.73 -15.63
N GLN A 136 -13.80 7.29 -15.50
CA GLN A 136 -14.78 7.35 -16.59
C GLN A 136 -15.11 8.80 -16.97
N ALA A 137 -15.37 9.66 -15.97
CA ALA A 137 -15.64 11.07 -16.21
C ALA A 137 -14.45 11.81 -16.85
N GLN A 138 -13.22 11.37 -16.58
CA GLN A 138 -12.01 11.88 -17.23
C GLN A 138 -11.74 11.27 -18.62
N GLY A 139 -12.59 10.37 -19.12
CA GLY A 139 -12.42 9.70 -20.42
C GLY A 139 -11.26 8.70 -20.46
N VAL A 140 -10.72 8.31 -19.30
CA VAL A 140 -9.59 7.37 -19.16
C VAL A 140 -10.07 5.92 -19.23
N LEU A 141 -11.26 5.65 -18.68
CA LEU A 141 -11.88 4.31 -18.67
C LEU A 141 -13.25 4.33 -19.35
N THR A 142 -13.60 3.20 -19.96
CA THR A 142 -14.96 2.93 -20.43
C THR A 142 -15.82 2.36 -19.31
N ASN A 143 -17.14 2.24 -19.53
CA ASN A 143 -18.05 1.54 -18.62
C ASN A 143 -17.99 0.01 -18.78
N ASP A 144 -16.78 -0.53 -18.69
CA ASP A 144 -16.50 -1.97 -18.80
C ASP A 144 -15.74 -2.45 -17.54
N ASN A 145 -16.47 -3.13 -16.65
CA ASN A 145 -15.91 -3.68 -15.42
C ASN A 145 -14.87 -4.76 -15.67
N SER A 146 -15.01 -5.57 -16.73
CA SER A 146 -14.07 -6.63 -17.06
C SER A 146 -12.74 -6.04 -17.55
N ALA A 147 -12.82 -5.03 -18.42
CA ALA A 147 -11.63 -4.29 -18.85
C ALA A 147 -10.94 -3.56 -17.68
N PHE A 148 -11.72 -2.98 -16.76
CA PHE A 148 -11.17 -2.35 -15.56
C PHE A 148 -10.49 -3.37 -14.64
N ARG A 149 -11.10 -4.55 -14.42
CA ARG A 149 -10.51 -5.65 -13.66
C ARG A 149 -9.18 -6.09 -14.26
N GLN A 150 -9.10 -6.26 -15.58
CA GLN A 150 -7.86 -6.63 -16.25
C GLN A 150 -6.78 -5.55 -16.10
N LYS A 151 -7.14 -4.26 -16.16
CA LYS A 151 -6.20 -3.17 -15.91
C LYS A 151 -5.67 -3.18 -14.48
N LEU A 152 -6.52 -3.44 -13.49
CA LEU A 152 -6.11 -3.60 -12.10
C LEU A 152 -5.20 -4.82 -11.91
N TYR A 153 -5.51 -5.95 -12.55
CA TYR A 153 -4.61 -7.11 -12.56
C TYR A 153 -3.24 -6.73 -13.12
N ASN A 154 -3.20 -6.09 -14.29
CA ASN A 154 -1.93 -5.71 -14.93
C ASN A 154 -1.13 -4.71 -14.08
N LEU A 155 -1.81 -3.79 -13.40
CA LEU A 155 -1.17 -2.80 -12.53
C LEU A 155 -0.58 -3.46 -11.26
N TRP A 156 -1.34 -4.35 -10.62
CA TRP A 156 -1.00 -4.87 -9.29
C TRP A 156 -0.26 -6.21 -9.33
N PHE A 157 -0.61 -7.10 -10.25
CA PHE A 157 -0.24 -8.51 -10.18
C PHE A 157 0.56 -9.04 -11.36
N ALA A 158 0.64 -8.31 -12.49
CA ALA A 158 1.55 -8.70 -13.56
C ALA A 158 3.00 -8.68 -13.05
N PRO A 159 3.70 -9.83 -13.05
CA PRO A 159 5.06 -9.88 -12.57
C PRO A 159 5.99 -9.24 -13.60
N TYR A 160 7.00 -8.53 -13.11
CA TYR A 160 8.06 -7.98 -13.93
C TYR A 160 9.41 -8.19 -13.25
N ALA A 161 10.48 -8.22 -14.06
CA ALA A 161 11.84 -8.31 -13.57
C ALA A 161 12.45 -6.92 -13.41
N ARG A 162 13.16 -6.70 -12.30
CA ARG A 162 14.09 -5.56 -12.18
C ARG A 162 15.47 -5.90 -12.75
N ASN A 163 15.85 -7.16 -12.61
CA ASN A 163 17.06 -7.76 -13.15
C ASN A 163 16.66 -8.90 -14.10
N GLN A 164 16.92 -10.15 -13.70
CA GLN A 164 16.65 -11.34 -14.52
C GLN A 164 15.38 -12.08 -14.10
N VAL A 165 15.03 -12.02 -12.81
CA VAL A 165 13.90 -12.78 -12.25
C VAL A 165 12.67 -11.89 -12.14
N ALA A 166 11.52 -12.40 -12.59
CA ALA A 166 10.22 -11.75 -12.45
C ALA A 166 9.70 -11.88 -11.00
N GLY A 167 10.45 -11.32 -10.05
CA GLY A 167 10.21 -11.44 -8.62
C GLY A 167 9.48 -10.25 -7.99
N THR A 168 8.97 -9.32 -8.81
CA THR A 168 8.27 -8.12 -8.31
C THR A 168 6.99 -7.84 -9.09
N ASN A 169 6.03 -7.16 -8.44
CA ASN A 169 4.81 -6.63 -9.02
C ASN A 169 4.33 -5.41 -8.20
N GLY A 170 3.32 -4.69 -8.69
CA GLY A 170 2.82 -3.49 -8.00
C GLY A 170 2.31 -3.77 -6.59
N PHE A 171 1.66 -4.92 -6.38
CA PHE A 171 1.12 -5.30 -5.08
C PHE A 171 2.22 -5.51 -4.05
N LYS A 172 3.25 -6.31 -4.41
CA LYS A 172 4.42 -6.55 -3.55
C LYS A 172 5.06 -5.24 -3.15
N VAL A 173 5.33 -4.36 -4.11
CA VAL A 173 6.00 -3.07 -3.85
C VAL A 173 5.22 -2.18 -2.87
N VAL A 174 3.90 -2.11 -3.00
CA VAL A 174 3.08 -1.18 -2.19
C VAL A 174 2.67 -1.77 -0.84
N PHE A 175 2.33 -3.05 -0.80
CA PHE A 175 1.65 -3.66 0.35
C PHE A 175 2.55 -4.60 1.18
N ASN A 176 3.48 -5.31 0.54
CA ASN A 176 4.36 -6.27 1.21
C ASN A 176 5.79 -5.74 1.40
N GLY A 177 6.18 -4.82 0.54
CA GLY A 177 7.53 -4.39 0.27
C GLY A 177 8.46 -5.42 -0.36
N GLU A 178 9.65 -4.95 -0.70
CA GLU A 178 10.70 -5.77 -1.31
C GLU A 178 12.10 -5.39 -0.80
N ALA A 179 12.98 -6.39 -0.81
CA ALA A 179 14.38 -6.29 -0.43
C ALA A 179 15.28 -6.61 -1.63
N THR A 180 16.46 -5.99 -1.64
CA THR A 180 17.59 -6.45 -2.44
C THR A 180 18.73 -6.75 -1.48
N GLY A 181 19.10 -8.03 -1.38
CA GLY A 181 19.98 -8.50 -0.31
C GLY A 181 19.39 -8.20 1.08
N LYS A 182 20.12 -7.45 1.90
CA LYS A 182 19.70 -7.08 3.26
C LYS A 182 18.98 -5.73 3.35
N THR A 183 18.78 -5.04 2.22
CA THR A 183 18.21 -3.68 2.20
C THR A 183 16.76 -3.74 1.75
N ILE A 184 15.85 -3.26 2.60
CA ILE A 184 14.45 -3.00 2.24
C ILE A 184 14.43 -1.72 1.40
N ASN A 185 13.91 -1.80 0.18
CA ASN A 185 13.94 -0.68 -0.77
C ASN A 185 12.61 0.08 -0.84
N ARG A 186 11.49 -0.64 -0.68
CA ARG A 186 10.14 -0.10 -0.81
C ARG A 186 9.26 -0.86 0.16
N PHE A 187 8.86 -0.20 1.23
CA PHE A 187 7.94 -0.73 2.21
C PHE A 187 7.23 0.50 2.79
N ALA A 188 5.91 0.58 2.67
CA ALA A 188 5.14 1.76 3.10
C ALA A 188 3.86 1.40 3.85
N ASN A 189 3.52 0.11 3.90
CA ASN A 189 2.26 -0.35 4.44
C ASN A 189 2.39 -0.67 5.93
N TRP A 190 1.68 0.09 6.77
CA TRP A 190 1.72 -0.12 8.22
C TRP A 190 1.23 -1.52 8.62
N TYR A 191 0.22 -2.05 7.92
CA TYR A 191 -0.36 -3.35 8.23
C TYR A 191 0.58 -4.48 7.81
N GLY A 192 1.23 -4.34 6.65
CA GLY A 192 2.36 -5.19 6.26
C GLY A 192 3.46 -5.17 7.34
N PHE A 193 3.81 -3.99 7.88
CA PHE A 193 4.84 -3.91 8.94
C PHE A 193 4.42 -4.72 10.15
N TYR A 194 3.18 -4.51 10.60
CA TYR A 194 2.59 -5.21 11.72
C TYR A 194 2.66 -6.73 11.53
N LEU A 195 2.31 -7.25 10.35
CA LEU A 195 2.36 -8.68 10.07
C LEU A 195 3.80 -9.23 10.10
N MET A 196 4.77 -8.47 9.56
CA MET A 196 6.19 -8.87 9.58
C MET A 196 6.80 -8.81 10.99
N GLU A 197 6.44 -7.81 11.79
CA GLU A 197 6.86 -7.69 13.20
C GLU A 197 6.22 -8.79 14.07
N ALA A 198 4.93 -9.09 13.86
CA ALA A 198 4.24 -10.19 14.52
C ALA A 198 4.87 -11.56 14.18
N ALA A 199 5.34 -11.72 12.94
CA ALA A 199 6.06 -12.92 12.49
C ALA A 199 7.55 -12.95 12.89
N LYS A 200 8.04 -11.94 13.63
CA LYS A 200 9.47 -11.80 14.03
C LYS A 200 10.44 -11.75 12.85
N ILE A 201 9.96 -11.29 11.69
CA ILE A 201 10.77 -11.02 10.50
C ILE A 201 11.37 -9.61 10.59
N PHE A 202 10.58 -8.64 11.08
CA PHE A 202 11.02 -7.28 11.30
C PHE A 202 11.26 -7.00 12.79
N ASP A 203 12.29 -6.20 13.04
CA ASP A 203 12.66 -5.68 14.34
C ASP A 203 12.70 -4.15 14.29
N TYR A 204 11.93 -3.50 15.16
CA TYR A 204 11.78 -2.05 15.15
C TYR A 204 12.85 -1.41 16.02
N HIS A 205 13.77 -0.63 15.43
CA HIS A 205 14.90 -0.03 16.17
C HIS A 205 14.67 1.44 16.60
N GLY A 206 13.49 2.01 16.36
CA GLY A 206 13.15 3.37 16.77
C GLY A 206 12.78 4.30 15.60
N TRP A 207 12.49 5.57 15.91
CA TRP A 207 12.10 6.59 14.93
C TRP A 207 13.25 7.58 14.65
N PHE A 208 13.35 8.19 13.47
CA PHE A 208 14.43 9.17 13.21
C PHE A 208 14.06 10.62 13.55
N THR A 209 12.85 11.05 13.18
CA THR A 209 12.33 12.37 13.53
C THR A 209 10.82 12.26 13.68
N LYS A 210 10.28 12.67 14.82
CA LYS A 210 8.82 12.72 15.00
C LYS A 210 8.29 13.93 14.24
N ILE A 211 7.63 13.69 13.11
CA ILE A 211 6.86 14.74 12.44
C ILE A 211 5.53 14.86 13.19
N ASN A 212 5.31 16.00 13.85
CA ASN A 212 4.00 16.33 14.39
C ASN A 212 3.06 16.59 13.22
N VAL A 213 2.21 15.61 12.88
CA VAL A 213 1.13 15.82 11.93
C VAL A 213 -0.03 16.46 12.69
N SER A 214 0.08 17.75 13.02
CA SER A 214 -1.07 18.54 13.48
C SER A 214 -1.98 18.83 12.30
N HIS A 215 -3.24 18.43 12.42
CA HIS A 215 -4.25 18.58 11.40
C HIS A 215 -4.75 20.03 11.37
N GLU A 216 -4.02 20.93 10.70
CA GLU A 216 -4.55 22.23 10.28
C GLU A 216 -4.99 22.11 8.82
N LEU A 217 -6.30 21.99 8.61
CA LEU A 217 -6.92 22.19 7.31
C LEU A 217 -6.79 23.68 6.96
N GLY A 218 -5.71 24.05 6.29
CA GLY A 218 -5.49 25.43 5.86
C GLY A 218 -4.07 25.68 5.34
N THR A 219 -3.90 25.52 4.03
CA THR A 219 -2.80 26.05 3.21
C THR A 219 -1.36 25.64 3.56
N GLY A 220 -0.81 24.71 2.77
CA GLY A 220 0.64 24.55 2.58
C GLY A 220 1.18 23.13 2.78
N GLN A 221 1.37 22.41 1.67
CA GLN A 221 2.17 21.17 1.57
C GLN A 221 3.54 21.30 2.28
N PRO A 222 4.16 20.20 2.78
CA PRO A 222 4.39 18.98 2.00
C PRO A 222 4.02 17.65 2.67
N CYS A 223 3.46 16.75 1.87
CA CYS A 223 3.50 15.31 2.13
C CYS A 223 4.90 14.80 1.76
N ASP A 224 5.60 14.20 2.71
CA ASP A 224 6.56 13.13 2.46
C ASP A 224 6.76 12.35 3.76
N VAL A 225 6.54 11.02 3.69
CA VAL A 225 6.91 10.09 4.76
C VAL A 225 7.65 8.94 4.08
N HIS A 226 8.96 8.86 4.32
CA HIS A 226 9.75 7.66 4.10
C HIS A 226 9.68 6.79 5.38
N LEU A 227 9.41 5.50 5.19
CA LEU A 227 9.82 4.47 6.14
C LEU A 227 11.31 4.20 5.95
#